data_AF-A0AAJ6F003-F1
#
_entry.id   AF-A0AAJ6F003-F1
#
_cell.length_a   1.000
_cell.length_b   1.000
_cell.length_c   1.000
_cell.angle_alpha   90.00
_cell.angle_beta   90.00
_cell.angle_gamma   90.00
#
_symmetry.space_group_name_H-M   'P 1'
#
loop_
_entity.id
_entity.type
_entity.pdbx_description
1 polymer ?
#
loop_
_entity_poly.entity_id
_entity_poly.type
_entity_poly.pdbx_seq_one_letter_code
_entity_poly.pdbx_strand_id
1 'polypeptide(L)'
;MRWPFFLTLVAFASSALSSALAAQGNADRGQRVFGACAACHSLEPNRSMTGPSLAELWNRKAGNLASFPRYSSALKSSTIVWNDKTLDDWLKDPQHLVPGNSMTFQGIKNDQQRADLLAFLKQATQPGHAPPQMGGMGGMGGGGGVPNLKKPDPEQRVEAITYCGDTYRVTTGDGKMHAFWERNLRLKTDSSGDGPDKGAPALVGASMMGDRADVIFAAPDEISGFIKKECSGR
;
A
#
# COMPACT_ATOMS: atom_id res chain seq x y z
N MET A 1 -21.07 -70.38 -48.08
CA MET A 1 -20.21 -69.36 -48.72
C MET A 1 -20.45 -68.02 -48.03
N ARG A 2 -19.69 -67.62 -47.00
CA ARG A 2 -18.42 -66.87 -47.02
C ARG A 2 -18.40 -65.72 -48.04
N TRP A 3 -18.68 -64.49 -47.58
CA TRP A 3 -18.17 -63.27 -48.21
C TRP A 3 -17.73 -62.29 -47.10
N PRO A 4 -16.56 -61.62 -47.22
CA PRO A 4 -15.77 -61.11 -46.12
C PRO A 4 -16.21 -59.71 -45.68
N PHE A 5 -16.07 -59.49 -44.38
CA PHE A 5 -16.07 -58.17 -43.76
C PHE A 5 -14.93 -57.32 -44.34
N PHE A 6 -15.26 -56.20 -44.98
CA PHE A 6 -14.33 -55.09 -45.15
C PHE A 6 -14.30 -54.30 -43.83
N LEU A 7 -13.22 -54.45 -43.05
CA LEU A 7 -12.91 -53.57 -41.93
C LEU A 7 -12.29 -52.28 -42.49
N THR A 8 -13.04 -51.19 -42.50
CA THR A 8 -12.50 -49.83 -42.63
C THR A 8 -11.90 -49.41 -41.29
N LEU A 9 -10.57 -49.30 -41.25
CA LEU A 9 -9.84 -48.78 -40.09
C LEU A 9 -9.93 -47.25 -40.10
N VAL A 10 -10.82 -46.67 -39.28
CA VAL A 10 -10.84 -45.22 -39.04
C VAL A 10 -9.77 -44.92 -37.99
N ALA A 11 -8.63 -44.37 -38.43
CA ALA A 11 -7.60 -43.88 -37.53
C ALA A 11 -8.09 -42.60 -36.84
N PHE A 12 -8.53 -42.72 -35.59
CA PHE A 12 -8.78 -41.57 -34.72
C PHE A 12 -7.43 -40.95 -34.34
N ALA A 13 -7.10 -39.80 -34.95
CA ALA A 13 -6.00 -38.95 -34.51
C ALA A 13 -6.40 -38.30 -33.17
N SER A 14 -5.92 -38.88 -32.06
CA SER A 14 -6.06 -38.33 -30.72
C SER A 14 -5.37 -36.96 -30.66
N SER A 15 -6.17 -35.90 -30.74
CA SER A 15 -5.72 -34.54 -30.45
C SER A 15 -5.39 -34.45 -28.97
N ALA A 16 -4.11 -34.41 -28.63
CA ALA A 16 -3.67 -34.12 -27.28
C ALA A 16 -4.06 -32.68 -26.94
N LEU A 17 -5.13 -32.51 -26.16
CA LEU A 17 -5.37 -31.25 -25.45
C LEU A 17 -4.29 -31.12 -24.38
N SER A 18 -3.21 -30.41 -24.72
CA SER A 18 -2.32 -29.83 -23.71
C SER A 18 -3.09 -28.72 -23.00
N SER A 19 -3.93 -29.10 -22.05
CA SER A 19 -4.35 -28.19 -20.99
C SER A 19 -3.08 -27.86 -20.21
N ALA A 20 -2.45 -26.72 -20.52
CA ALA A 20 -1.55 -26.08 -19.60
C ALA A 20 -2.35 -25.88 -18.31
N LEU A 21 -2.14 -26.75 -17.32
CA LEU A 21 -2.60 -26.50 -15.96
C LEU A 21 -1.99 -25.15 -15.59
N ALA A 22 -2.80 -24.09 -15.60
CA ALA A 22 -2.46 -22.90 -14.86
C ALA A 22 -2.13 -23.38 -13.46
N ALA A 23 -0.87 -23.29 -13.06
CA ALA A 23 -0.43 -23.78 -11.77
C ALA A 23 -1.35 -23.18 -10.71
N GLN A 24 -2.12 -24.03 -10.02
CA GLN A 24 -3.07 -23.56 -9.02
C GLN A 24 -2.25 -22.93 -7.89
N GLY A 25 -2.33 -21.61 -7.79
CA GLY A 25 -1.64 -20.85 -6.76
C GLY A 25 -2.17 -21.22 -5.37
N ASN A 26 -1.28 -21.22 -4.38
CA ASN A 26 -1.63 -21.38 -2.98
C ASN A 26 -1.59 -20.03 -2.27
N ALA A 27 -2.72 -19.60 -1.72
CA ALA A 27 -2.85 -18.29 -1.08
C ALA A 27 -1.97 -18.14 0.18
N ASP A 28 -1.78 -19.18 0.98
CA ASP A 28 -0.94 -19.12 2.19
C ASP A 28 0.54 -18.89 1.85
N ARG A 29 1.02 -19.53 0.77
CA ARG A 29 2.36 -19.24 0.22
C ARG A 29 2.40 -17.84 -0.39
N GLY A 30 1.34 -17.45 -1.09
CA GLY A 30 1.19 -16.12 -1.70
C GLY A 30 1.25 -14.99 -0.69
N GLN A 31 0.70 -15.18 0.50
CA GLN A 31 0.79 -14.23 1.62
C GLN A 31 2.24 -13.93 2.00
N ARG A 32 3.12 -14.94 1.97
CA ARG A 32 4.56 -14.74 2.24
C ARG A 32 5.22 -13.93 1.11
N VAL A 33 4.87 -14.22 -0.14
CA VAL A 33 5.36 -13.48 -1.31
C VAL A 33 4.91 -12.02 -1.25
N PHE A 34 3.69 -11.75 -0.76
CA PHE A 34 3.15 -10.40 -0.58
C PHE A 34 3.98 -9.54 0.40
N GLY A 35 4.84 -10.13 1.24
CA GLY A 35 5.77 -9.37 2.07
C GLY A 35 6.63 -8.38 1.28
N ALA A 36 6.96 -8.69 0.02
CA ALA A 36 7.67 -7.77 -0.88
C ALA A 36 6.83 -6.55 -1.32
N CYS A 37 5.50 -6.65 -1.24
CA CYS A 37 4.55 -5.61 -1.64
C CYS A 37 4.07 -4.77 -0.45
N ALA A 38 4.04 -5.36 0.75
CA ALA A 38 3.45 -4.78 1.96
C ALA A 38 4.11 -3.47 2.42
N ALA A 39 5.37 -3.23 2.06
CA ALA A 39 6.06 -1.97 2.36
C ALA A 39 5.47 -0.76 1.59
N CYS A 40 4.85 -1.01 0.45
CA CYS A 40 4.37 0.05 -0.46
C CYS A 40 2.86 0.02 -0.67
N HIS A 41 2.18 -1.08 -0.38
CA HIS A 41 0.77 -1.27 -0.70
C HIS A 41 -0.03 -1.74 0.50
N SER A 42 -1.19 -1.10 0.69
CA SER A 42 -2.23 -1.58 1.61
C SER A 42 -3.22 -2.50 0.87
N LEU A 43 -3.83 -3.42 1.61
CA LEU A 43 -4.99 -4.19 1.17
C LEU A 43 -6.32 -3.53 1.57
N GLU A 44 -6.27 -2.52 2.44
CA GLU A 44 -7.46 -1.79 2.89
C GLU A 44 -7.96 -0.81 1.83
N PRO A 45 -9.29 -0.71 1.58
CA PRO A 45 -9.86 0.31 0.71
C PRO A 45 -9.44 1.72 1.11
N ASN A 46 -9.20 2.58 0.13
CA ASN A 46 -8.83 3.99 0.31
C ASN A 46 -7.53 4.29 1.08
N ARG A 47 -6.82 3.28 1.58
CA ARG A 47 -5.53 3.47 2.26
C ARG A 47 -4.35 3.32 1.30
N SER A 48 -3.95 4.40 0.64
CA SER A 48 -2.75 4.38 -0.21
C SER A 48 -1.48 4.75 0.58
N MET A 49 -0.35 4.15 0.24
CA MET A 49 0.95 4.38 0.89
C MET A 49 1.94 4.96 -0.14
N THR A 50 3.13 4.40 -0.29
CA THR A 50 4.05 4.70 -1.41
C THR A 50 3.39 4.36 -2.74
N GLY A 51 2.69 3.22 -2.81
CA GLY A 51 1.84 2.81 -3.91
C GLY A 51 0.34 2.91 -3.57
N PRO A 52 -0.54 2.75 -4.58
CA PRO A 52 -1.99 2.76 -4.38
C PRO A 52 -2.47 1.59 -3.52
N SER A 53 -3.64 1.73 -2.88
CA SER A 53 -4.35 0.59 -2.31
C SER A 53 -4.61 -0.50 -3.37
N LEU A 54 -4.44 -1.76 -2.96
CA LEU A 54 -4.73 -2.94 -3.77
C LEU A 54 -6.12 -3.50 -3.52
N ALA A 55 -6.94 -2.91 -2.64
CA ALA A 55 -8.35 -3.29 -2.51
C ALA A 55 -9.05 -3.19 -3.87
N GLU A 56 -9.94 -4.15 -4.15
CA GLU A 56 -10.76 -4.21 -5.37
C GLU A 56 -9.91 -4.12 -6.65
N LEU A 57 -8.85 -4.93 -6.71
CA LEU A 57 -7.86 -4.86 -7.78
C LEU A 57 -8.37 -5.38 -9.13
N TRP A 58 -9.13 -6.48 -9.12
CA TRP A 58 -9.59 -7.13 -10.35
C TRP A 58 -10.57 -6.26 -11.13
N ASN A 59 -10.42 -6.26 -12.45
CA ASN A 59 -11.16 -5.47 -13.43
C ASN A 59 -10.96 -3.94 -13.33
N ARG A 60 -10.10 -3.47 -12.42
CA ARG A 60 -9.74 -2.06 -12.34
C ARG A 60 -8.76 -1.70 -13.45
N LYS A 61 -9.00 -0.59 -14.15
CA LYS A 61 -8.03 -0.02 -15.09
C LYS A 61 -6.75 0.39 -14.34
N ALA A 62 -5.59 0.03 -14.89
CA ALA A 62 -4.30 0.44 -14.36
C ALA A 62 -4.18 1.98 -14.31
N GLY A 63 -3.57 2.51 -13.25
CA GLY A 63 -3.35 3.94 -13.12
C GLY A 63 -4.60 4.80 -12.86
N ASN A 64 -5.73 4.20 -12.48
CA ASN A 64 -7.03 4.87 -12.42
C ASN A 64 -7.68 4.94 -11.02
N LEU A 65 -6.96 4.62 -9.93
CA LEU A 65 -7.51 4.79 -8.59
C LEU A 65 -7.53 6.28 -8.22
N ALA A 66 -8.74 6.86 -8.10
CA ALA A 66 -8.91 8.30 -7.87
C ALA A 66 -8.22 8.81 -6.59
N SER A 67 -8.17 7.99 -5.53
CA SER A 67 -7.49 8.30 -4.27
C SER A 67 -5.96 8.25 -4.35
N PHE A 68 -5.38 7.89 -5.51
CA PHE A 68 -3.94 7.88 -5.73
C PHE A 68 -3.54 8.70 -6.99
N PRO A 69 -3.35 10.02 -6.86
CA PRO A 69 -3.04 10.88 -8.01
C PRO A 69 -1.62 10.70 -8.57
N ARG A 70 -0.71 10.10 -7.77
CA ARG A 70 0.75 10.01 -8.01
C ARG A 70 1.18 8.87 -8.94
N TYR A 71 0.28 8.32 -9.76
CA TYR A 71 0.69 7.37 -10.80
C TYR A 71 1.62 8.02 -11.83
N SER A 72 2.58 7.24 -12.33
CA SER A 72 3.38 7.60 -13.52
C SER A 72 2.48 7.89 -14.72
N SER A 73 2.88 8.84 -15.57
CA SER A 73 2.21 9.11 -16.84
C SER A 73 2.09 7.87 -17.73
N ALA A 74 3.12 6.99 -17.72
CA ALA A 74 3.12 5.74 -18.47
C ALA A 74 1.97 4.81 -18.03
N LEU A 75 1.85 4.53 -16.73
CA LEU A 75 0.79 3.66 -16.22
C LEU A 75 -0.61 4.28 -16.39
N LYS A 76 -0.77 5.60 -16.22
CA LYS A 76 -2.05 6.31 -16.47
C LYS A 76 -2.50 6.18 -17.93
N SER A 77 -1.56 6.23 -18.86
CA SER A 77 -1.82 6.15 -20.30
C SER A 77 -1.99 4.71 -20.81
N SER A 78 -1.69 3.72 -19.98
CA SER A 78 -1.84 2.32 -20.34
C SER A 78 -3.32 1.94 -20.53
N THR A 79 -3.57 0.96 -21.40
CA THR A 79 -4.89 0.37 -21.61
C THR A 79 -5.11 -0.89 -20.77
N ILE A 80 -4.20 -1.18 -19.83
CA ILE A 80 -4.22 -2.39 -19.03
C ILE A 80 -5.42 -2.37 -18.09
N VAL A 81 -6.12 -3.50 -18.05
CA VAL A 81 -7.15 -3.82 -17.06
C VAL A 81 -6.64 -4.99 -16.25
N TRP A 82 -6.59 -4.83 -14.93
CA TRP A 82 -6.04 -5.86 -14.05
C TRP A 82 -6.91 -7.11 -14.04
N ASN A 83 -6.30 -8.23 -14.43
CA ASN A 83 -6.86 -9.57 -14.43
C ASN A 83 -5.71 -10.56 -14.20
N ASP A 84 -6.01 -11.85 -14.12
CA ASP A 84 -5.01 -12.86 -13.79
C ASP A 84 -3.79 -12.81 -14.74
N LYS A 85 -4.02 -12.63 -16.05
CA LYS A 85 -2.95 -12.57 -17.06
C LYS A 85 -2.11 -11.30 -16.96
N THR A 86 -2.76 -10.14 -16.93
CA THR A 86 -2.06 -8.85 -16.92
C THR A 86 -1.33 -8.62 -15.61
N LEU A 87 -1.85 -9.13 -14.49
CA LEU A 87 -1.15 -9.11 -13.22
C LEU A 87 0.03 -10.10 -13.21
N ASP A 88 -0.07 -11.28 -13.83
CA ASP A 88 1.10 -12.16 -13.98
C ASP A 88 2.23 -11.49 -14.78
N ASP A 89 1.88 -10.91 -15.95
CA ASP A 89 2.83 -10.18 -16.80
C ASP A 89 3.46 -8.99 -16.05
N TRP A 90 2.65 -8.25 -15.30
CA TRP A 90 3.10 -7.10 -14.50
C TRP A 90 4.03 -7.52 -13.38
N LEU A 91 3.66 -8.57 -12.64
CA LEU A 91 4.46 -9.08 -11.53
C LEU A 91 5.76 -9.73 -12.01
N LYS A 92 5.82 -10.24 -13.24
CA LYS A 92 7.04 -10.81 -13.84
C LYS A 92 8.09 -9.74 -14.13
N ASP A 93 7.67 -8.63 -14.71
CA ASP A 93 8.55 -7.51 -15.08
C ASP A 93 7.76 -6.21 -15.33
N PRO A 94 7.59 -5.36 -14.30
CA PRO A 94 6.79 -4.15 -14.42
C PRO A 94 7.36 -3.15 -15.44
N GLN A 95 8.69 -2.97 -15.43
CA GLN A 95 9.36 -2.02 -16.33
C GLN A 95 9.32 -2.48 -17.78
N HIS A 96 9.39 -3.79 -18.03
CA HIS A 96 9.19 -4.31 -19.38
C HIS A 96 7.73 -4.18 -19.85
N LEU A 97 6.74 -4.47 -18.98
CA LEU A 97 5.33 -4.38 -19.37
C LEU A 97 4.87 -2.93 -19.59
N VAL A 98 5.30 -2.01 -18.73
CA VAL A 98 5.01 -0.57 -18.87
C VAL A 98 6.30 0.22 -18.64
N PRO A 99 7.07 0.48 -19.71
CA PRO A 99 8.28 1.30 -19.62
C PRO A 99 8.00 2.69 -19.05
N GLY A 100 8.81 3.11 -18.07
CA GLY A 100 8.65 4.42 -17.43
C GLY A 100 7.57 4.46 -16.34
N ASN A 101 7.07 3.31 -15.89
CA ASN A 101 6.26 3.26 -14.67
C ASN A 101 7.11 3.60 -13.44
N SER A 102 6.50 4.13 -12.38
CA SER A 102 7.21 4.54 -11.15
C SER A 102 7.36 3.43 -10.10
N MET A 103 6.89 2.21 -10.37
CA MET A 103 7.04 1.10 -9.43
C MET A 103 8.45 0.53 -9.53
N THR A 104 9.29 0.84 -8.55
CA THR A 104 10.69 0.36 -8.46
C THR A 104 10.74 -1.08 -7.94
N PHE A 105 10.19 -2.01 -8.72
CA PHE A 105 10.15 -3.43 -8.40
C PHE A 105 10.74 -4.24 -9.56
N GLN A 106 11.67 -5.15 -9.24
CA GLN A 106 12.39 -5.95 -10.25
C GLN A 106 11.55 -7.07 -10.87
N GLY A 107 10.38 -7.36 -10.30
CA GLY A 107 9.53 -8.47 -10.68
C GLY A 107 9.90 -9.79 -9.99
N ILE A 108 9.01 -10.78 -10.13
CA ILE A 108 9.10 -12.13 -9.57
C ILE A 108 9.30 -13.10 -10.73
N LYS A 109 10.53 -13.60 -10.91
CA LYS A 109 10.85 -14.46 -12.06
C LYS A 109 10.30 -15.89 -11.92
N ASN A 110 10.07 -16.36 -10.70
CA ASN A 110 9.50 -17.68 -10.46
C ASN A 110 7.98 -17.69 -10.72
N ASP A 111 7.55 -18.50 -11.67
CA ASP A 111 6.14 -18.57 -12.09
C ASP A 111 5.20 -19.07 -10.99
N GLN A 112 5.65 -20.04 -10.17
CA GLN A 112 4.85 -20.55 -9.06
C GLN A 112 4.65 -19.49 -7.97
N GLN A 113 5.67 -18.68 -7.67
CA GLN A 113 5.55 -17.58 -6.70
C GLN A 113 4.56 -16.51 -7.18
N ARG A 114 4.54 -16.21 -8.49
CA ARG A 114 3.52 -15.31 -9.05
C ARG A 114 2.13 -15.90 -8.97
N ALA A 115 1.95 -17.16 -9.34
CA ALA A 115 0.67 -17.85 -9.23
C ALA A 115 0.15 -17.87 -7.78
N ASP A 116 1.02 -18.18 -6.81
CA ASP A 116 0.69 -18.14 -5.38
C ASP A 116 0.29 -16.72 -4.93
N LEU A 117 1.05 -15.69 -5.32
CA LEU A 117 0.74 -14.30 -5.01
C LEU A 117 -0.60 -13.86 -5.61
N LEU A 118 -0.89 -14.23 -6.86
CA LEU A 118 -2.18 -13.94 -7.50
C LEU A 118 -3.33 -14.60 -6.73
N ALA A 119 -3.17 -15.85 -6.30
CA ALA A 119 -4.18 -16.53 -5.49
C ALA A 119 -4.45 -15.78 -4.16
N PHE A 120 -3.39 -15.33 -3.48
CA PHE A 120 -3.52 -14.52 -2.27
C PHE A 120 -4.22 -13.18 -2.54
N LEU A 121 -3.73 -12.41 -3.52
CA LEU A 121 -4.31 -11.10 -3.86
C LEU A 121 -5.78 -11.23 -4.26
N LYS A 122 -6.16 -12.30 -4.96
CA LYS A 122 -7.55 -12.52 -5.40
C LYS A 122 -8.50 -12.73 -4.24
N GLN A 123 -8.03 -13.30 -3.13
CA GLN A 123 -8.79 -13.43 -1.89
C GLN A 123 -8.77 -12.12 -1.09
N ALA A 124 -7.56 -11.57 -0.89
CA ALA A 124 -7.32 -10.45 0.00
C ALA A 124 -7.84 -9.10 -0.51
N THR A 125 -8.22 -9.00 -1.78
CA THR A 125 -8.68 -7.75 -2.41
C THR A 125 -10.14 -7.77 -2.84
N GLN A 126 -10.90 -8.81 -2.48
CA GLN A 126 -12.35 -8.84 -2.75
C GLN A 126 -13.08 -7.72 -2.00
N PRO A 127 -14.18 -7.19 -2.56
CA PRO A 127 -15.06 -6.26 -1.85
C PRO A 127 -15.49 -6.85 -0.51
N GLY A 128 -15.33 -6.09 0.58
CA GLY A 128 -15.74 -6.49 1.93
C GLY A 128 -14.84 -7.53 2.61
N HIS A 129 -13.71 -7.93 2.01
CA HIS A 129 -12.73 -8.77 2.68
C HIS A 129 -11.84 -7.90 3.58
N ALA A 130 -11.95 -8.05 4.90
CA ALA A 130 -10.93 -7.53 5.80
C ALA A 130 -9.63 -8.34 5.58
N PRO A 131 -8.45 -7.69 5.51
CA PRO A 131 -7.21 -8.43 5.29
C PRO A 131 -7.04 -9.53 6.35
N PRO A 132 -6.54 -10.72 5.98
CA PRO A 132 -6.10 -11.69 6.98
C PRO A 132 -5.11 -10.98 7.90
N GLN A 133 -5.41 -10.94 9.20
CA GLN A 133 -4.44 -10.52 10.21
C GLN A 133 -3.24 -11.44 10.06
N MET A 134 -2.15 -10.96 9.46
CA MET A 134 -0.93 -11.74 9.36
C MET A 134 -0.45 -12.01 10.79
N GLY A 135 -0.65 -13.26 11.24
CA GLY A 135 -0.20 -13.74 12.54
C GLY A 135 1.28 -13.43 12.75
N GLY A 136 1.57 -12.82 13.89
CA GLY A 136 2.79 -12.07 14.14
C GLY A 136 4.09 -12.87 14.29
N MET A 137 5.18 -12.15 14.04
CA MET A 137 6.44 -12.33 14.76
C MET A 137 6.79 -10.98 15.40
N GLY A 138 6.56 -10.89 16.72
CA GLY A 138 7.24 -10.05 17.70
C GLY A 138 7.50 -8.56 17.40
N GLY A 139 6.74 -7.68 18.05
CA GLY A 139 7.12 -6.26 18.21
C GLY A 139 5.90 -5.34 18.28
N MET A 140 5.53 -4.97 19.50
CA MET A 140 4.35 -4.20 19.87
C MET A 140 4.25 -2.81 19.21
N GLY A 141 3.04 -2.46 18.77
CA GLY A 141 2.56 -1.07 18.61
C GLY A 141 2.64 -0.50 17.19
N GLY A 142 1.51 -0.53 16.47
CA GLY A 142 1.35 0.25 15.23
C GLY A 142 0.54 -0.40 14.11
N GLY A 143 -0.24 -1.45 14.40
CA GLY A 143 -1.27 -1.95 13.50
C GLY A 143 -2.53 -1.08 13.61
N GLY A 144 -2.49 0.11 13.03
CA GLY A 144 -3.67 0.94 12.84
C GLY A 144 -3.69 1.43 11.39
N GLY A 145 -4.88 1.56 10.81
CA GLY A 145 -5.08 2.37 9.62
C GLY A 145 -4.44 3.75 9.80
N VAL A 146 -4.29 4.53 8.71
CA VAL A 146 -3.94 5.94 8.90
C VAL A 146 -5.04 6.53 9.80
N PRO A 147 -4.72 7.05 11.00
CA PRO A 147 -5.75 7.54 11.91
C PRO A 147 -6.51 8.67 11.22
N ASN A 148 -7.83 8.72 11.37
CA ASN A 148 -8.59 9.86 10.91
C ASN A 148 -8.30 11.04 11.84
N LEU A 149 -7.67 12.07 11.28
CA LEU A 149 -7.17 13.26 11.99
C LEU A 149 -8.14 14.44 11.93
N LYS A 150 -9.40 14.24 11.49
CA LYS A 150 -10.40 15.32 11.49
C LYS A 150 -10.82 15.74 12.88
N LYS A 151 -10.75 14.81 13.84
CA LYS A 151 -11.12 15.06 15.23
C LYS A 151 -10.13 14.32 16.14
N PRO A 152 -8.86 14.76 16.18
CA PRO A 152 -7.87 14.13 17.03
C PRO A 152 -8.24 14.35 18.50
N ASP A 153 -7.85 13.40 19.35
CA ASP A 153 -7.97 13.55 20.81
C ASP A 153 -7.21 14.81 21.27
N PRO A 154 -7.56 15.42 22.42
CA PRO A 154 -6.87 16.61 22.92
C PRO A 154 -5.34 16.44 23.00
N GLU A 155 -4.86 15.26 23.38
CA GLU A 155 -3.42 14.94 23.47
C GLU A 155 -2.73 14.83 22.10
N GLN A 156 -3.51 14.70 21.03
CA GLN A 156 -3.01 14.65 19.65
C GLN A 156 -3.17 16.00 18.93
N ARG A 157 -4.06 16.88 19.37
CA ARG A 157 -4.25 18.20 18.77
C ARG A 157 -3.05 19.08 19.10
N VAL A 158 -2.31 19.55 18.09
CA VAL A 158 -1.17 20.45 18.30
C VAL A 158 -1.65 21.90 18.31
N GLU A 159 -1.40 22.61 19.40
CA GLU A 159 -1.76 24.02 19.58
C GLU A 159 -0.60 24.96 19.27
N ALA A 160 0.63 24.54 19.56
CA ALA A 160 1.82 25.34 19.30
C ALA A 160 3.03 24.44 19.03
N ILE A 161 3.94 24.92 18.19
CA ILE A 161 5.26 24.34 18.04
C ILE A 161 6.27 25.45 18.18
N THR A 162 7.19 25.30 19.12
CA THR A 162 8.32 26.20 19.28
C THR A 162 9.62 25.46 19.08
N TYR A 163 10.68 26.16 18.66
CA TYR A 163 12.02 25.58 18.59
C TYR A 163 13.08 26.55 19.11
N CYS A 164 14.12 25.98 19.70
CA CYS A 164 15.36 26.67 20.04
C CYS A 164 16.50 25.66 20.04
N GLY A 165 17.61 25.99 19.37
CA GLY A 165 18.69 25.04 19.15
C GLY A 165 18.21 23.83 18.35
N ASP A 166 18.54 22.64 18.84
CA ASP A 166 18.20 21.33 18.25
C ASP A 166 16.89 20.74 18.79
N THR A 167 16.11 21.52 19.54
CA THR A 167 14.94 21.02 20.27
C THR A 167 13.67 21.72 19.81
N TYR A 168 12.71 20.92 19.36
CA TYR A 168 11.33 21.31 19.14
C TYR A 168 10.50 21.01 20.39
N ARG A 169 9.55 21.88 20.69
CA ARG A 169 8.55 21.71 21.75
C ARG A 169 7.18 21.79 21.12
N VAL A 170 6.40 20.73 21.28
CA VAL A 170 5.03 20.61 20.76
C VAL A 170 4.08 20.71 21.94
N THR A 171 3.23 21.73 21.96
CA THR A 171 2.15 21.85 22.94
C THR A 171 0.87 21.26 22.36
N THR A 172 0.24 20.38 23.12
CA THR A 172 -1.00 19.70 22.74
C THR A 172 -2.22 20.31 23.41
N GLY A 173 -3.42 20.02 22.91
CA GLY A 173 -4.69 20.60 23.36
C GLY A 173 -5.14 20.20 24.76
N ASP A 174 -4.47 19.22 25.37
CA ASP A 174 -4.57 18.91 26.79
C ASP A 174 -3.61 19.77 27.66
N GLY A 175 -2.89 20.70 27.05
CA GLY A 175 -1.93 21.60 27.70
C GLY A 175 -0.56 20.99 27.96
N LYS A 176 -0.31 19.73 27.56
CA LYS A 176 1.01 19.11 27.73
C LYS A 176 2.00 19.62 26.69
N MET A 177 3.26 19.68 27.09
CA MET A 177 4.37 20.02 26.20
C MET A 177 5.30 18.83 26.04
N HIS A 178 5.59 18.49 24.80
CA HIS A 178 6.46 17.39 24.40
C HIS A 178 7.71 17.93 23.73
N ALA A 179 8.89 17.60 24.28
CA ALA A 179 10.16 17.99 23.71
C ALA A 179 10.71 16.88 22.80
N PHE A 180 11.16 17.27 21.61
CA PHE A 180 11.74 16.38 20.61
C PHE A 180 13.05 16.96 20.09
N TRP A 181 14.08 16.12 20.00
CA TRP A 181 15.26 16.45 19.21
C TRP A 181 14.89 16.62 17.72
N GLU A 182 15.53 17.53 17.02
CA GLU A 182 15.19 17.94 15.64
C GLU A 182 15.15 16.79 14.62
N ARG A 183 15.91 15.72 14.86
CA ARG A 183 15.91 14.53 13.98
C ARG A 183 14.82 13.50 14.32
N ASN A 184 14.13 13.73 15.43
CA ASN A 184 13.09 12.84 15.94
C ASN A 184 11.67 13.39 15.73
N LEU A 185 11.52 14.70 15.49
CA LEU A 185 10.25 15.28 15.07
C LEU A 185 10.18 15.37 13.54
N ARG A 186 9.18 14.74 12.94
CA ARG A 186 8.96 14.78 11.49
C ARG A 186 7.75 15.64 11.17
N LEU A 187 7.93 16.59 10.28
CA LEU A 187 6.85 17.44 9.77
C LEU A 187 6.34 16.80 8.48
N LYS A 188 5.05 16.48 8.44
CA LYS A 188 4.40 15.81 7.29
C LYS A 188 3.12 16.55 6.93
N THR A 189 2.58 16.24 5.77
CA THR A 189 1.29 16.78 5.32
C THR A 189 0.36 15.67 4.90
N ASP A 190 -0.91 15.77 5.26
CA ASP A 190 -1.99 14.92 4.76
C ASP A 190 -3.17 15.79 4.31
N SER A 191 -3.33 15.89 2.99
CA SER A 191 -4.41 16.65 2.35
C SER A 191 -5.63 15.79 2.01
N SER A 192 -5.65 14.53 2.47
CA SER A 192 -6.78 13.62 2.25
C SER A 192 -7.99 14.00 3.10
N GLY A 193 -9.13 13.34 2.84
CA GLY A 193 -10.34 13.49 3.66
C GLY A 193 -10.15 13.04 5.12
N ASP A 194 -9.16 12.19 5.39
CA ASP A 194 -8.80 11.72 6.74
C ASP A 194 -7.70 12.57 7.38
N GLY A 195 -7.10 13.52 6.64
CA GLY A 195 -6.11 14.45 7.17
C GLY A 195 -6.70 15.50 8.12
N PRO A 196 -5.85 16.23 8.87
CA PRO A 196 -6.30 17.26 9.79
C PRO A 196 -7.01 18.42 9.07
N ASP A 197 -7.74 19.23 9.83
CA ASP A 197 -8.28 20.48 9.31
C ASP A 197 -7.20 21.56 9.25
N LYS A 198 -7.38 22.53 8.33
CA LYS A 198 -6.46 23.66 8.19
C LYS A 198 -6.37 24.42 9.52
N GLY A 199 -5.15 24.68 9.98
CA GLY A 199 -4.82 25.35 11.24
C GLY A 199 -4.86 24.43 12.47
N ALA A 200 -5.15 23.14 12.30
CA ALA A 200 -5.28 22.19 13.40
C ALA A 200 -4.38 20.95 13.20
N PRO A 201 -3.04 21.11 13.19
CA PRO A 201 -2.13 19.99 13.02
C PRO A 201 -2.28 18.95 14.13
N ALA A 202 -1.93 17.70 13.83
CA ALA A 202 -2.05 16.57 14.74
C ALA A 202 -0.71 15.88 15.00
N LEU A 203 -0.44 15.57 16.26
CA LEU A 203 0.68 14.79 16.74
C LEU A 203 0.34 13.30 16.66
N VAL A 204 1.14 12.55 15.92
CA VAL A 204 0.99 11.11 15.73
C VAL A 204 2.27 10.40 16.15
N GLY A 205 2.12 9.32 16.92
CA GLY A 205 3.22 8.38 17.15
C GLY A 205 4.13 8.68 18.36
N ALA A 206 3.65 9.36 19.40
CA ALA A 206 4.31 9.29 20.72
C ALA A 206 4.03 7.92 21.38
N SER A 207 4.53 6.82 20.79
CA SER A 207 4.38 5.47 21.36
C SER A 207 5.48 5.14 22.36
N MET A 208 5.37 4.00 23.07
CA MET A 208 6.09 3.59 24.29
C MET A 208 7.63 3.72 24.32
N MET A 209 8.29 3.98 23.18
CA MET A 209 9.73 4.24 23.10
C MET A 209 10.08 5.75 23.16
N GLY A 210 9.07 6.63 23.15
CA GLY A 210 9.07 7.98 23.74
C GLY A 210 9.79 9.11 23.01
N ASP A 211 10.64 8.84 22.02
CA ASP A 211 11.57 9.87 21.51
C ASP A 211 11.23 10.43 20.13
N ARG A 212 10.37 9.77 19.33
CA ARG A 212 10.02 10.18 17.95
C ARG A 212 8.53 10.46 17.80
N ALA A 213 8.21 11.44 16.96
CA ALA A 213 6.82 11.74 16.60
C ALA A 213 6.73 12.36 15.21
N ASP A 214 5.54 12.26 14.62
CA ASP A 214 5.16 12.98 13.42
C ASP A 214 4.16 14.09 13.79
N VAL A 215 4.36 15.31 13.30
CA VAL A 215 3.30 16.32 13.26
C VAL A 215 2.77 16.39 11.83
N ILE A 216 1.47 16.13 11.69
CA ILE A 216 0.77 16.11 10.41
C ILE A 216 0.02 17.44 10.26
N PHE A 217 0.31 18.16 9.18
CA PHE A 217 -0.37 19.40 8.77
C PHE A 217 -1.35 19.10 7.63
N ALA A 218 -2.32 19.98 7.39
CA ALA A 218 -3.23 19.83 6.25
C ALA A 218 -2.53 20.24 4.93
N ALA A 219 -1.60 21.20 5.00
CA ALA A 219 -0.86 21.68 3.84
C ALA A 219 0.56 22.20 4.18
N PRO A 220 1.50 22.24 3.20
CA PRO A 220 2.87 22.69 3.45
C PRO A 220 3.02 24.15 3.86
N ASP A 221 2.11 25.03 3.42
CA ASP A 221 2.12 26.48 3.75
C ASP A 221 1.92 26.76 5.24
N GLU A 222 1.35 25.80 5.97
CA GLU A 222 1.11 25.92 7.41
C GLU A 222 2.38 25.72 8.24
N ILE A 223 3.32 24.90 7.76
CA ILE A 223 4.44 24.39 8.56
C ILE A 223 5.29 25.53 9.11
N SER A 224 5.79 26.41 8.25
CA SER A 224 6.65 27.51 8.68
C SER A 224 5.88 28.59 9.44
N GLY A 225 4.59 28.77 9.18
CA GLY A 225 3.76 29.75 9.88
C GLY A 225 3.39 29.31 11.30
N PHE A 226 3.31 28.00 11.53
CA PHE A 226 2.93 27.42 12.82
C PHE A 226 4.11 27.28 13.79
N ILE A 227 5.33 27.14 13.27
CA ILE A 227 6.55 26.91 14.06
C ILE A 227 7.21 28.24 14.42
N LYS A 228 7.32 28.53 15.71
CA LYS A 228 7.93 29.77 16.21
C LYS A 228 9.31 29.52 16.82
N LYS A 229 10.28 30.37 16.49
CA LYS A 229 11.56 30.36 17.22
C LYS A 229 11.35 31.04 18.57
N GLU A 230 11.48 30.28 19.66
CA GLU A 230 11.37 30.81 21.02
C GLU A 230 12.48 30.20 21.88
N CYS A 231 13.49 31.01 22.13
CA CYS A 231 14.54 30.71 23.09
C CYS A 231 14.22 31.48 24.36
N SER A 232 13.64 30.82 25.36
CA SER A 232 13.54 31.39 26.70
C SER A 232 14.93 31.88 27.10
N GLY A 233 15.04 33.13 27.56
CA GLY A 233 16.32 33.71 27.93
C GLY A 233 16.99 32.85 29.00
N ARG A 234 18.18 32.33 28.65
CA ARG A 234 19.18 31.62 29.48
C ARG A 234 18.81 31.28 30.92
#